data_AF-A0A6G6PQ77-F1
#
_entry.id   AF-A0A6G6PQ77-F1
#
_cell.length_a   1.000
_cell.length_b   1.000
_cell.length_c   1.000
_cell.angle_alpha   90.00
_cell.angle_beta   90.00
_cell.angle_gamma   90.00
#
_symmetry.space_group_name_H-M   'P 1'
#
loop_
_entity.id
_entity.type
_entity.pdbx_description
1 polymer ?
#
loop_
_entity_poly.entity_id
_entity_poly.type
_entity_poly.pdbx_seq_one_letter_code
_entity_poly.pdbx_strand_id
1 'polypeptide(L)'
;MAKKKNVYALLGNHLRKARVSKGLSGNELGSIIHLSQQQVSRYELGINKLSLDKLIEIVIFLDIDINEVTKIIAKQVEYEKMS
;
A
#
# COMPACT_ATOMS: atom_id res chain seq x y z
N MET A 1 -4.05 21.80 -11.28
CA MET A 1 -4.83 20.54 -11.18
C MET A 1 -4.04 19.55 -10.32
N ALA A 2 -4.63 19.06 -9.23
CA ALA A 2 -3.96 18.05 -8.40
C ALA A 2 -3.75 16.78 -9.23
N LYS A 3 -2.50 16.32 -9.31
CA LYS A 3 -2.11 15.14 -10.10
C LYS A 3 -2.94 13.92 -9.66
N LYS A 4 -3.59 13.23 -10.61
CA LYS A 4 -4.31 11.96 -10.40
C LYS A 4 -3.37 10.99 -9.66
N LYS A 5 -3.68 10.66 -8.40
CA LYS A 5 -2.93 9.62 -7.68
C LYS A 5 -3.42 8.28 -8.18
N ASN A 6 -2.51 7.46 -8.68
CA ASN A 6 -2.85 6.08 -9.07
C ASN A 6 -3.22 5.26 -7.83
N VAL A 7 -3.95 4.15 -8.03
CA VAL A 7 -4.38 3.26 -6.94
C VAL A 7 -3.22 2.76 -6.07
N TYR A 8 -2.05 2.54 -6.67
CA TYR A 8 -0.86 2.07 -5.97
C TYR A 8 -0.33 3.10 -4.97
N ALA A 9 -0.40 4.39 -5.27
CA ALA A 9 0.02 5.45 -4.36
C ALA A 9 -0.97 5.61 -3.19
N LEU A 10 -2.26 5.35 -3.42
CA LEU A 10 -3.27 5.36 -2.36
C LEU A 10 -3.07 4.17 -1.41
N LEU A 11 -2.96 2.96 -1.96
CA LEU A 11 -2.67 1.75 -1.21
C LEU A 11 -1.34 1.85 -0.48
N GLY A 12 -0.26 2.21 -1.18
CA GLY A 12 1.07 2.37 -0.62
C GLY A 12 1.12 3.34 0.55
N ASN A 13 0.41 4.47 0.46
CA ASN A 13 0.32 5.41 1.57
C ASN A 13 -0.40 4.82 2.78
N HIS A 14 -1.45 4.03 2.56
CA HIS A 14 -2.18 3.34 3.61
C HIS A 14 -1.30 2.28 4.31
N LEU A 15 -0.59 1.45 3.53
CA LEU A 15 0.38 0.49 4.06
C LEU A 15 1.49 1.17 4.87
N ARG A 16 2.02 2.31 4.38
CA ARG A 16 3.01 3.11 5.11
C ARG A 16 2.50 3.56 6.48
N LYS A 17 1.26 4.04 6.54
CA LYS A 17 0.66 4.51 7.80
C LYS A 17 0.55 3.36 8.81
N ALA A 18 0.07 2.20 8.37
CA ALA A 18 -0.02 1.00 9.20
C ALA A 18 1.35 0.51 9.68
N ARG A 19 2.37 0.54 8.80
CA ARG A 19 3.75 0.21 9.20
C ARG A 19 4.26 1.15 10.29
N VAL A 20 4.09 2.46 10.10
CA VAL A 20 4.56 3.47 11.05
C VAL A 20 3.78 3.39 12.37
N SER A 21 2.48 3.11 12.37
CA SER A 21 1.72 2.93 13.60
C SER A 21 2.13 1.70 14.40
N LYS A 22 2.70 0.68 13.75
CA LYS A 22 3.37 -0.46 14.42
C LYS A 22 4.81 -0.15 14.87
N GLY A 23 5.31 1.07 14.67
CA GLY A 23 6.66 1.47 15.06
C GLY A 23 7.77 0.91 14.18
N LEU A 24 7.44 0.30 13.04
CA LEU A 24 8.41 -0.35 12.16
C LEU A 24 9.03 0.64 11.18
N SER A 25 10.33 0.56 10.97
CA SER A 25 11.03 1.18 9.85
C SER A 25 10.79 0.41 8.54
N GLY A 26 11.08 1.05 7.40
CA GLY A 26 10.99 0.38 6.10
C GLY A 26 11.99 -0.78 5.94
N ASN A 27 13.14 -0.71 6.62
CA ASN A 27 14.11 -1.81 6.67
C ASN A 27 13.53 -3.00 7.43
N GLU A 28 12.95 -2.77 8.61
CA GLU A 28 12.37 -3.85 9.43
C GLU A 28 11.23 -4.54 8.71
N LEU A 29 10.29 -3.79 8.13
CA LEU A 29 9.23 -4.41 7.32
C LEU A 29 9.84 -5.22 6.17
N GLY A 30 10.78 -4.63 5.43
CA GLY A 30 11.43 -5.29 4.30
C GLY A 30 12.05 -6.63 4.69
N SER A 31 12.83 -6.66 5.78
CA SER A 31 13.42 -7.90 6.29
C SER A 31 12.38 -8.97 6.63
N ILE A 32 11.21 -8.58 7.15
CA ILE A 32 10.15 -9.51 7.56
C ILE A 32 9.42 -10.11 6.36
N ILE A 33 9.12 -9.30 5.33
CA ILE A 33 8.38 -9.74 4.12
C ILE A 33 9.29 -10.08 2.94
N HIS A 34 10.58 -10.30 3.23
CA HIS A 34 11.63 -10.65 2.27
C HIS A 34 11.74 -9.68 1.09
N LEU A 35 11.71 -8.38 1.38
CA LEU A 35 11.92 -7.29 0.44
C LEU A 35 13.08 -6.39 0.87
N SER A 36 13.73 -5.77 -0.09
CA SER A 36 14.62 -4.65 0.22
C SER A 36 13.81 -3.44 0.72
N GLN A 37 14.42 -2.60 1.56
CA GLN A 37 13.78 -1.35 1.98
C GLN A 37 13.46 -0.42 0.81
N GLN A 38 14.29 -0.43 -0.24
CA GLN A 38 14.00 0.32 -1.45
C GLN A 38 12.71 -0.16 -2.12
N GLN A 39 12.46 -1.47 -2.15
CA GLN A 39 11.18 -1.99 -2.66
C GLN A 39 10.01 -1.61 -1.78
N VAL A 40 10.15 -1.70 -0.45
CA VAL A 40 9.13 -1.19 0.49
C VAL A 40 8.81 0.28 0.21
N SER A 41 9.83 1.12 0.08
CA SER A 41 9.67 2.54 -0.26
C SER A 41 8.95 2.75 -1.60
N ARG A 42 9.33 2.00 -2.65
CA ARG A 42 8.67 2.09 -3.97
C ARG A 42 7.21 1.67 -3.91
N TYR A 43 6.86 0.67 -3.10
CA TYR A 43 5.46 0.28 -2.88
C TYR A 43 4.69 1.35 -2.11
N GLU A 44 5.27 1.89 -1.04
CA GLU A 44 4.63 2.95 -0.24
C GLU A 44 4.38 4.25 -1.02
N LEU A 45 5.25 4.55 -1.97
CA LEU A 45 5.13 5.71 -2.85
C LEU A 45 4.26 5.44 -4.09
N GLY A 46 3.86 4.19 -4.34
CA GLY A 46 3.12 3.81 -5.54
C GLY A 46 3.91 3.93 -6.85
N ILE A 47 5.24 3.92 -6.77
CA ILE A 47 6.15 3.95 -7.93
C ILE A 47 6.11 2.59 -8.63
N ASN A 48 6.21 1.52 -7.85
CA ASN A 48 6.11 0.15 -8.36
C ASN A 48 4.69 -0.39 -8.14
N LYS A 49 4.20 -1.15 -9.13
CA LYS A 49 2.97 -1.92 -8.98
C LYS A 49 3.17 -2.99 -7.91
N LEU A 50 2.22 -3.10 -7.00
CA LEU A 50 2.15 -4.14 -5.99
C LEU A 50 1.34 -5.30 -6.57
N SER A 51 1.90 -6.51 -6.58
CA SER A 51 1.12 -7.72 -6.90
C SER A 51 0.09 -7.99 -5.81
N LEU A 52 -1.01 -8.67 -6.17
CA LEU A 52 -2.05 -9.02 -5.19
C LEU A 52 -1.49 -9.89 -4.04
N ASP A 53 -0.61 -10.84 -4.34
CA ASP A 53 -0.02 -11.72 -3.31
C ASP A 53 0.77 -10.92 -2.26
N LYS A 54 1.64 -10.00 -2.73
CA LYS A 54 2.37 -9.09 -1.83
C LYS A 54 1.47 -8.12 -1.07
N LEU A 55 0.35 -7.69 -1.67
CA LEU A 55 -0.64 -6.89 -0.93
C LEU A 55 -1.23 -7.70 0.23
N ILE A 56 -1.65 -8.94 -0.03
CA ILE A 56 -2.22 -9.84 0.98
C ILE A 56 -1.21 -10.09 2.09
N GLU A 57 0.04 -10.42 1.75
CA GLU A 57 1.12 -10.67 2.71
C GLU A 57 1.34 -9.46 3.64
N ILE A 58 1.44 -8.25 3.07
CA ILE A 58 1.65 -7.03 3.85
C ILE A 58 0.43 -6.71 4.72
N VAL A 59 -0.79 -6.87 4.20
CA VAL A 59 -2.04 -6.61 4.92
C VAL A 59 -2.17 -7.53 6.14
N ILE A 60 -1.88 -8.83 5.97
CA ILE A 60 -1.89 -9.80 7.07
C ILE A 60 -0.84 -9.42 8.11
N PHE A 61 0.40 -9.15 7.69
CA PHE A 61 1.47 -8.82 8.62
C PHE A 61 1.21 -7.51 9.40
N LEU A 62 0.73 -6.48 8.69
CA LEU A 62 0.41 -5.19 9.28
C LEU A 62 -0.94 -5.19 10.01
N ASP A 63 -1.65 -6.32 10.08
CA ASP A 63 -2.96 -6.46 10.74
C ASP A 63 -3.95 -5.38 10.30
N ILE A 64 -4.02 -5.17 8.98
CA ILE A 64 -4.91 -4.18 8.37
C ILE A 64 -6.26 -4.83 8.10
N ASP A 65 -7.36 -4.18 8.50
CA ASP A 65 -8.71 -4.63 8.12
C ASP A 65 -8.85 -4.56 6.60
N ILE A 66 -9.18 -5.70 5.98
CA ILE A 66 -9.39 -5.82 4.54
C ILE A 66 -10.46 -4.84 4.03
N ASN A 67 -11.42 -4.47 4.86
CA ASN A 67 -12.43 -3.46 4.53
C ASN A 67 -11.83 -2.08 4.25
N GLU A 68 -10.71 -1.73 4.86
CA GLU A 68 -10.01 -0.47 4.58
C GLU A 68 -9.39 -0.49 3.18
N VAL A 69 -8.77 -1.61 2.82
CA VAL A 69 -8.18 -1.83 1.49
C VAL A 69 -9.26 -1.84 0.40
N THR A 70 -10.35 -2.58 0.60
CA THR A 70 -11.44 -2.66 -0.38
C THR A 70 -12.15 -1.32 -0.55
N LYS A 71 -12.32 -0.52 0.51
CA LYS A 71 -12.83 0.85 0.41
C LYS A 71 -11.94 1.75 -0.46
N ILE A 72 -10.61 1.62 -0.36
CA ILE A 72 -9.68 2.39 -1.21
C ILE A 72 -9.85 1.97 -2.68
N ILE A 73 -9.90 0.67 -2.96
CA ILE A 73 -10.04 0.14 -4.32
C ILE A 73 -11.41 0.53 -4.90
N ALA A 74 -12.50 0.36 -4.14
CA ALA A 74 -13.85 0.71 -4.57
C ALA A 74 -13.96 2.20 -4.92
N LYS A 75 -13.39 3.09 -4.09
CA LYS A 75 -13.34 4.53 -4.39
C LYS A 75 -12.59 4.82 -5.69
N GLN A 76 -11.49 4.11 -5.96
CA GLN A 76 -10.78 4.27 -7.23
C GLN A 76 -11.64 3.79 -8.42
N VAL A 77 -12.32 2.66 -8.28
CA VAL A 77 -13.20 2.13 -9.33
C VAL A 77 -14.30 3.14 -9.67
N GLU A 78 -14.96 3.73 -8.67
CA GLU A 78 -15.98 4.76 -8.92
C GLU A 78 -15.39 6.02 -9.57
N TYR A 79 -14.19 6.44 -9.15
CA TYR A 79 -13.51 7.57 -9.79
C TYR A 79 -13.20 7.32 -11.27
N GLU A 80 -12.73 6.11 -11.64
CA GLU A 80 -12.45 5.76 -13.04
C GLU A 80 -13.74 5.64 -13.87
N LYS A 81 -14.88 5.26 -13.29
CA LYS A 81 -16.19 5.26 -13.99
C LYS A 81 -16.71 6.66 -14.31
N MET A 82 -16.33 7.65 -13.50
CA MET A 82 -16.77 9.04 -13.63
C MET A 82 -15.83 9.90 -14.51
N SER A 83 -14.67 9.36 -14.88
CA SER A 83 -13.65 10.01 -15.72
C SER A 83 -13.80 9.63 -17.18
#